data_AF-A0A7S2HMT2-F1
#
_entry.id   AF-A0A7S2HMT2-F1
#
_cell.length_a   1.000
_cell.length_b   1.000
_cell.length_c   1.000
_cell.angle_alpha   90.00
_cell.angle_beta   90.00
_cell.angle_gamma   90.00
#
_symmetry.space_group_name_H-M   'P 1'
#
loop_
_entity.id
_entity.type
_entity.pdbx_description
1 polymer ?
#
loop_
_entity_poly.entity_id
_entity_poly.type
_entity_poly.pdbx_seq_one_letter_code
_entity_poly.pdbx_strand_id
1 'polypeptide(L)'
;GYGDARRGGDNYGGSRDAPRDDFPGLGGQDTRRQQQSRSAPASSNSTERQEEEVDYKTKRKQEEKVKREEAEAKKKAEDELKQKAEEEAKAAAAIAAAELNEKSKDIVATLLSSGEKGEALLSSATKLFEEAGGPPTLEALAYGILKSLSDPADREWIKKDAYGSLLADMRSGKGSTKKEVSLLFGVQRFYSDIEFPKNDKGVPMMQSVFYSLYNDDIVEEDGFQEWRDDEDESIPGKFKALIQVTDFFTWLNDAEEEESEEEEA
;
A
#
# COMPACT_ATOMS: atom_id res chain seq x y z
N GLY A 1 63.83 13.55 -7.85
CA GLY A 1 64.76 13.32 -6.73
C GLY A 1 64.20 14.00 -5.51
N TYR A 2 64.31 13.33 -4.34
CA TYR A 2 63.99 13.81 -2.97
C TYR A 2 62.52 14.21 -2.74
N GLY A 3 61.78 13.78 -1.72
CA GLY A 3 62.10 13.16 -0.43
C GLY A 3 61.21 13.81 0.65
N ASP A 4 60.75 13.01 1.63
CA ASP A 4 60.17 13.40 2.94
C ASP A 4 58.76 14.05 2.98
N ALA A 5 57.88 13.91 3.99
CA ALA A 5 57.91 13.25 5.30
C ALA A 5 56.48 13.06 5.86
N ARG A 6 56.25 11.93 6.54
CA ARG A 6 55.58 11.71 7.86
C ARG A 6 54.36 12.55 8.32
N ARG A 7 53.27 11.83 8.64
CA ARG A 7 52.41 11.93 9.85
C ARG A 7 51.49 10.69 9.82
N GLY A 8 51.39 9.78 10.78
CA GLY A 8 51.64 9.82 12.23
C GLY A 8 50.30 9.51 12.92
N GLY A 9 50.18 8.37 13.61
CA GLY A 9 49.05 8.12 14.51
C GLY A 9 48.66 6.66 14.74
N ASP A 10 49.54 5.85 15.34
CA ASP A 10 49.18 4.61 16.02
C ASP A 10 48.63 4.92 17.42
N ASN A 11 47.50 4.31 17.81
CA ASN A 11 47.21 4.03 19.21
C ASN A 11 46.08 3.01 19.35
N TYR A 12 46.40 1.72 19.59
CA TYR A 12 45.56 0.83 20.38
C TYR A 12 46.46 -0.14 21.15
N GLY A 13 46.70 0.19 22.42
CA GLY A 13 47.11 -0.76 23.44
C GLY A 13 45.89 -1.51 23.99
N GLY A 14 46.10 -2.76 24.41
CA GLY A 14 45.06 -3.54 25.08
C GLY A 14 45.38 -5.02 25.14
N SER A 15 46.24 -5.40 26.09
CA SER A 15 46.61 -6.77 26.47
C SER A 15 45.42 -7.72 26.59
N ARG A 16 45.62 -8.98 26.16
CA ARG A 16 45.22 -10.15 26.96
C ARG A 16 46.25 -11.28 26.86
N ASP A 17 46.67 -11.67 28.04
CA ASP A 17 47.62 -12.71 28.42
C ASP A 17 47.32 -14.11 27.85
N ALA A 18 48.41 -14.86 27.65
CA ALA A 18 48.51 -16.26 27.21
C ALA A 18 48.09 -17.26 28.31
N PRO A 19 48.13 -18.62 28.15
CA PRO A 19 49.42 -19.34 28.09
C PRO A 19 49.49 -20.75 27.42
N ARG A 20 50.75 -21.16 27.13
CA ARG A 20 51.31 -22.54 27.06
C ARG A 20 50.89 -23.43 25.86
N ASP A 21 51.78 -24.22 25.23
CA ASP A 21 52.61 -25.29 25.79
C ASP A 21 53.95 -25.54 25.04
N ASP A 22 54.97 -25.83 25.85
CA ASP A 22 56.02 -26.87 25.77
C ASP A 22 56.83 -27.24 24.50
N PHE A 23 58.16 -27.00 24.62
CA PHE A 23 59.30 -27.96 24.47
C PHE A 23 60.11 -28.00 23.13
N PRO A 24 61.39 -28.47 23.11
CA PRO A 24 62.56 -27.58 23.06
C PRO A 24 63.73 -28.04 22.13
N GLY A 25 64.77 -27.20 21.99
CA GLY A 25 66.15 -27.59 21.70
C GLY A 25 66.45 -28.12 20.28
N LEU A 26 67.69 -28.21 19.80
CA LEU A 26 69.02 -27.74 20.18
C LEU A 26 69.93 -28.23 19.03
N GLY A 27 70.93 -27.43 18.64
CA GLY A 27 72.06 -27.88 17.81
C GLY A 27 71.70 -28.10 16.34
N GLY A 28 72.59 -27.92 15.37
CA GLY A 28 74.03 -27.81 15.37
C GLY A 28 74.42 -28.01 13.90
N GLN A 29 75.40 -27.23 13.45
CA GLN A 29 76.01 -27.35 12.13
C GLN A 29 76.53 -28.77 11.92
N ASP A 30 76.48 -29.30 10.68
CA ASP A 30 77.71 -29.72 10.00
C ASP A 30 77.48 -30.32 8.60
N THR A 31 78.05 -29.61 7.64
CA THR A 31 78.87 -30.07 6.50
C THR A 31 78.53 -31.35 5.69
N ARG A 32 78.34 -31.09 4.38
CA ARG A 32 79.14 -31.66 3.27
C ARG A 32 78.92 -33.13 2.87
N ARG A 33 78.28 -33.35 1.72
CA ARG A 33 78.92 -34.07 0.60
C ARG A 33 78.19 -33.98 -0.75
N GLN A 34 78.99 -33.58 -1.74
CA GLN A 34 79.02 -34.00 -3.14
C GLN A 34 77.84 -33.70 -4.08
N GLN A 35 78.14 -32.79 -5.00
CA GLN A 35 77.52 -32.60 -6.30
C GLN A 35 77.34 -33.93 -7.06
N GLN A 36 76.12 -34.18 -7.50
CA GLN A 36 75.87 -34.85 -8.77
C GLN A 36 74.88 -34.01 -9.59
N SER A 37 75.41 -33.53 -10.71
CA SER A 37 74.72 -32.85 -11.81
C SER A 37 73.47 -33.61 -12.28
N ARG A 38 72.31 -32.95 -12.21
CA ARG A 38 71.15 -33.26 -13.06
C ARG A 38 70.48 -31.97 -13.51
N SER A 39 70.39 -31.83 -14.82
CA SER A 39 69.68 -30.79 -15.55
C SER A 39 68.28 -30.57 -14.98
N ALA A 40 67.94 -29.31 -14.68
CA ALA A 40 66.58 -28.94 -14.28
C ALA A 40 65.64 -29.09 -15.49
N PRO A 41 64.54 -29.85 -15.41
CA PRO A 41 63.46 -29.69 -16.37
C PRO A 41 62.70 -28.41 -15.96
N ALA A 42 62.84 -27.36 -16.76
CA ALA A 42 61.79 -26.36 -16.86
C ALA A 42 60.58 -27.01 -17.55
N SER A 43 59.36 -26.63 -17.13
CA SER A 43 58.08 -26.94 -17.78
C SER A 43 57.32 -28.20 -17.36
N SER A 44 56.83 -28.24 -16.11
CA SER A 44 55.64 -29.06 -15.76
C SER A 44 54.79 -28.42 -14.64
N ASN A 45 55.41 -27.74 -13.67
CA ASN A 45 54.74 -27.21 -12.48
C ASN A 45 53.95 -25.88 -12.70
N SER A 46 54.04 -25.28 -13.88
CA SER A 46 53.29 -24.04 -14.21
C SER A 46 51.92 -24.34 -14.82
N THR A 47 51.76 -25.49 -15.48
CA THR A 47 50.52 -25.88 -16.16
C THR A 47 49.54 -26.51 -15.16
N GLU A 48 49.99 -27.41 -14.27
CA GLU A 48 49.15 -27.99 -13.20
C GLU A 48 48.59 -26.93 -12.24
N ARG A 49 49.38 -25.90 -11.88
CA ARG A 49 48.91 -24.77 -11.04
C ARG A 49 47.88 -23.90 -11.76
N GLN A 50 47.98 -23.76 -13.08
CA GLN A 50 47.00 -23.03 -13.88
C GLN A 50 45.70 -23.82 -14.03
N GLU A 51 45.78 -25.15 -14.15
CA GLU A 51 44.63 -26.05 -14.21
C GLU A 51 43.88 -26.12 -12.86
N GLU A 52 44.58 -26.21 -11.73
CA GLU A 52 43.98 -26.14 -10.38
C GLU A 52 43.31 -24.78 -10.10
N GLU A 53 43.91 -23.68 -10.55
CA GLU A 53 43.32 -22.34 -10.38
C GLU A 53 42.05 -22.15 -11.22
N VAL A 54 42.00 -22.77 -12.42
CA VAL A 54 40.82 -22.77 -13.29
C VAL A 54 39.71 -23.65 -12.72
N ASP A 55 40.03 -24.82 -12.17
CA ASP A 55 39.07 -25.70 -11.49
C ASP A 55 38.47 -25.03 -10.24
N TYR A 56 39.32 -24.42 -9.41
CA TYR A 56 38.89 -23.66 -8.23
C TYR A 56 37.99 -22.47 -8.58
N LYS A 57 38.33 -21.70 -9.63
CA LYS A 57 37.49 -20.60 -10.14
C LYS A 57 36.16 -21.09 -10.70
N THR A 58 36.15 -22.26 -11.32
CA THR A 58 34.94 -22.87 -11.91
C THR A 58 34.01 -23.38 -10.80
N LYS A 59 34.54 -24.08 -9.81
CA LYS A 59 33.80 -24.55 -8.64
C LYS A 59 33.19 -23.40 -7.84
N ARG A 60 33.97 -22.33 -7.61
CA ARG A 60 33.47 -21.12 -6.93
C ARG A 60 32.35 -20.42 -7.71
N LYS A 61 32.44 -20.34 -9.04
CA LYS A 61 31.37 -19.81 -9.90
C LYS A 61 30.10 -20.66 -9.85
N GLN A 62 30.24 -21.98 -9.79
CA GLN A 62 29.10 -22.90 -9.66
C GLN A 62 28.42 -22.76 -8.29
N GLU A 63 29.19 -22.68 -7.19
CA GLU A 63 28.65 -22.45 -5.84
C GLU A 63 27.95 -21.10 -5.71
N GLU A 64 28.48 -20.04 -6.33
CA GLU A 64 27.86 -18.71 -6.34
C GLU A 64 26.56 -18.68 -7.16
N LYS A 65 26.52 -19.42 -8.28
CA LYS A 65 25.32 -19.59 -9.09
C LYS A 65 24.22 -20.34 -8.32
N VAL A 66 24.57 -21.45 -7.66
CA VAL A 66 23.63 -22.21 -6.81
C VAL A 66 23.10 -21.35 -5.67
N LYS A 67 23.97 -20.60 -4.98
CA LYS A 67 23.53 -19.65 -3.93
C LYS A 67 22.59 -18.56 -4.44
N ARG A 68 22.82 -18.06 -5.66
CA ARG A 68 21.94 -17.06 -6.29
C ARG A 68 20.58 -17.66 -6.64
N GLU A 69 20.57 -18.86 -7.21
CA GLU A 69 19.34 -19.60 -7.54
C GLU A 69 18.54 -19.96 -6.26
N GLU A 70 19.21 -20.38 -5.18
CA GLU A 70 18.57 -20.61 -3.88
C GLU A 70 18.02 -19.32 -3.25
N ALA A 71 18.75 -18.21 -3.34
CA ALA A 71 18.29 -16.91 -2.82
C ALA A 71 17.09 -16.38 -3.62
N GLU A 72 17.08 -16.57 -4.93
CA GLU A 72 15.98 -16.17 -5.81
C GLU A 72 14.73 -17.03 -5.61
N ALA A 73 14.92 -18.36 -5.44
CA ALA A 73 13.84 -19.27 -5.09
C ALA A 73 13.25 -18.97 -3.70
N LYS A 74 14.09 -18.62 -2.73
CA LYS A 74 13.65 -18.23 -1.38
C LYS A 74 12.86 -16.91 -1.39
N LYS A 75 13.32 -15.92 -2.18
CA LYS A 75 12.61 -14.64 -2.33
C LYS A 75 11.25 -14.85 -3.00
N LYS A 76 11.19 -15.63 -4.08
CA LYS A 76 9.94 -15.95 -4.76
C LYS A 76 8.94 -16.67 -3.84
N ALA A 77 9.41 -17.62 -3.03
CA ALA A 77 8.57 -18.30 -2.05
C ALA A 77 8.07 -17.35 -0.94
N GLU A 78 8.89 -16.39 -0.51
CA GLU A 78 8.48 -15.38 0.47
C GLU A 78 7.46 -14.39 -0.10
N ASP A 79 7.63 -13.98 -1.36
CA ASP A 79 6.71 -13.11 -2.08
C ASP A 79 5.36 -13.82 -2.34
N GLU A 80 5.37 -15.11 -2.71
CA GLU A 80 4.15 -15.92 -2.86
C GLU A 80 3.41 -16.12 -1.52
N LEU A 81 4.14 -16.30 -0.41
CA LEU A 81 3.54 -16.39 0.92
C LEU A 81 2.92 -15.05 1.36
N LYS A 82 3.56 -13.92 1.05
CA LYS A 82 3.02 -12.58 1.31
C LYS A 82 1.77 -12.30 0.48
N GLN A 83 1.78 -12.63 -0.82
CA GLN A 83 0.63 -12.47 -1.69
C GLN A 83 -0.55 -13.32 -1.22
N LYS A 84 -0.30 -14.59 -0.86
CA LYS A 84 -1.36 -15.47 -0.35
C LYS A 84 -1.93 -14.98 0.98
N ALA A 85 -1.09 -14.46 1.89
CA ALA A 85 -1.55 -13.88 3.15
C ALA A 85 -2.35 -12.58 2.94
N GLU A 86 -1.97 -11.75 1.97
CA GLU A 86 -2.71 -10.54 1.60
C GLU A 86 -4.07 -10.88 0.96
N GLU A 87 -4.12 -11.87 0.08
CA GLU A 87 -5.36 -12.36 -0.55
C GLU A 87 -6.30 -12.99 0.49
N GLU A 88 -5.78 -13.79 1.42
CA GLU A 88 -6.56 -14.39 2.51
C GLU A 88 -7.05 -13.33 3.51
N ALA A 89 -6.25 -12.29 3.77
CA ALA A 89 -6.66 -11.14 4.58
C ALA A 89 -7.72 -10.29 3.86
N LYS A 90 -7.59 -10.07 2.55
CA LYS A 90 -8.61 -9.39 1.71
C LYS A 90 -9.90 -10.19 1.66
N ALA A 91 -9.84 -11.51 1.50
CA ALA A 91 -11.01 -12.39 1.50
C ALA A 91 -11.70 -12.43 2.89
N ALA A 92 -10.93 -12.50 3.97
CA ALA A 92 -11.48 -12.43 5.33
C ALA A 92 -12.09 -11.05 5.63
N ALA A 93 -11.46 -9.97 5.17
CA ALA A 93 -11.99 -8.61 5.25
C ALA A 93 -13.27 -8.45 4.41
N ALA A 94 -13.35 -9.07 3.23
CA ALA A 94 -14.56 -9.06 2.39
C ALA A 94 -15.72 -9.83 3.02
N ILE A 95 -15.46 -10.95 3.69
CA ILE A 95 -16.49 -11.71 4.43
C ILE A 95 -16.98 -10.93 5.65
N ALA A 96 -16.05 -10.34 6.42
CA ALA A 96 -16.40 -9.49 7.56
C ALA A 96 -17.15 -8.22 7.12
N ALA A 97 -16.75 -7.61 6.00
CA ALA A 97 -17.45 -6.49 5.39
C ALA A 97 -18.84 -6.92 4.91
N ALA A 98 -19.02 -8.12 4.36
CA ALA A 98 -20.32 -8.62 3.92
C ALA A 98 -21.30 -8.87 5.08
N GLU A 99 -20.85 -9.43 6.21
CA GLU A 99 -21.69 -9.58 7.41
C GLU A 99 -22.04 -8.23 8.06
N LEU A 100 -21.09 -7.28 8.06
CA LEU A 100 -21.34 -5.92 8.50
C LEU A 100 -22.34 -5.21 7.56
N ASN A 101 -22.28 -5.51 6.25
CA ASN A 101 -23.16 -4.94 5.23
C ASN A 101 -24.61 -5.44 5.38
N GLU A 102 -24.85 -6.72 5.71
CA GLU A 102 -26.22 -7.21 5.98
C GLU A 102 -26.86 -6.49 7.17
N LYS A 103 -26.17 -6.39 8.31
CA LYS A 103 -26.67 -5.61 9.46
C LYS A 103 -26.84 -4.13 9.12
N SER A 104 -25.91 -3.57 8.34
CA SER A 104 -26.00 -2.19 7.89
C SER A 104 -27.24 -1.96 7.03
N LYS A 105 -27.62 -2.90 6.15
CA LYS A 105 -28.85 -2.81 5.34
C LYS A 105 -30.11 -2.79 6.19
N ASP A 106 -30.19 -3.60 7.25
CA ASP A 106 -31.36 -3.63 8.14
C ASP A 106 -31.50 -2.32 8.91
N ILE A 107 -30.40 -1.78 9.43
CA ILE A 107 -30.38 -0.48 10.11
C ILE A 107 -30.82 0.61 9.14
N VAL A 108 -30.26 0.64 7.93
CA VAL A 108 -30.59 1.63 6.89
C VAL A 108 -32.06 1.50 6.45
N ALA A 109 -32.58 0.30 6.27
CA ALA A 109 -33.98 0.08 5.93
C ALA A 109 -34.92 0.58 7.04
N THR A 110 -34.56 0.35 8.30
CA THR A 110 -35.31 0.84 9.47
C THR A 110 -35.28 2.37 9.53
N LEU A 111 -34.11 2.96 9.28
CA LEU A 111 -33.87 4.39 9.29
C LEU A 111 -34.64 5.10 8.17
N LEU A 112 -34.63 4.55 6.95
CA LEU A 112 -35.40 5.08 5.82
C LEU A 112 -36.92 4.91 6.01
N SER A 113 -37.36 3.84 6.68
CA SER A 113 -38.78 3.61 6.99
C SER A 113 -39.34 4.59 8.04
N SER A 114 -38.47 5.20 8.86
CA SER A 114 -38.88 6.24 9.81
C SER A 114 -39.39 7.50 9.11
N GLY A 115 -38.89 7.79 7.91
CA GLY A 115 -39.19 9.00 7.15
C GLY A 115 -38.68 10.30 7.79
N GLU A 116 -37.90 10.21 8.86
CA GLU A 116 -37.34 11.36 9.56
C GLU A 116 -36.21 11.98 8.73
N LYS A 117 -36.02 13.30 8.87
CA LYS A 117 -34.97 14.08 8.20
C LYS A 117 -34.36 15.09 9.17
N GLY A 118 -33.13 15.52 8.92
CA GLY A 118 -32.44 16.54 9.72
C GLY A 118 -32.13 16.09 11.15
N GLU A 119 -32.28 16.98 12.13
CA GLU A 119 -31.92 16.71 13.54
C GLU A 119 -32.73 15.60 14.20
N ALA A 120 -33.99 15.43 13.79
CA ALA A 120 -34.84 14.34 14.27
C ALA A 120 -34.26 12.98 13.85
N LEU A 121 -33.84 12.87 12.59
CA LEU A 121 -33.18 11.69 12.06
C LEU A 121 -31.86 11.40 12.76
N LEU A 122 -31.06 12.44 13.02
CA LEU A 122 -29.78 12.26 13.72
C LEU A 122 -30.01 11.67 15.12
N SER A 123 -31.00 12.19 15.85
CA SER A 123 -31.35 11.71 17.19
C SER A 123 -31.87 10.28 17.21
N SER A 124 -32.70 9.88 16.24
CA SER A 124 -33.20 8.51 16.13
C SER A 124 -32.12 7.55 15.62
N ALA A 125 -31.30 7.98 14.66
CA ALA A 125 -30.17 7.22 14.13
C ALA A 125 -29.16 6.88 15.22
N THR A 126 -28.75 7.84 16.06
CA THR A 126 -27.80 7.57 17.16
C THR A 126 -28.32 6.49 18.11
N LYS A 127 -29.61 6.54 18.48
CA LYS A 127 -30.22 5.52 19.33
C LYS A 127 -30.28 4.15 18.66
N LEU A 128 -30.65 4.12 17.38
CA LEU A 128 -30.66 2.89 16.59
C LEU A 128 -29.26 2.28 16.49
N PHE A 129 -28.23 3.11 16.33
CA PHE A 129 -26.84 2.65 16.27
C PHE A 129 -26.37 2.08 17.61
N GLU A 130 -26.75 2.68 18.74
CA GLU A 130 -26.48 2.15 20.08
C GLU A 130 -27.17 0.79 20.30
N GLU A 131 -28.44 0.66 19.91
CA GLU A 131 -29.20 -0.59 20.04
C GLU A 131 -28.69 -1.70 19.11
N ALA A 132 -28.23 -1.35 17.91
CA ALA A 132 -27.68 -2.28 16.94
C ALA A 132 -26.22 -2.68 17.20
N GLY A 133 -25.55 -2.03 18.17
CA GLY A 133 -24.15 -2.30 18.52
C GLY A 133 -23.12 -1.62 17.60
N GLY A 134 -23.53 -0.60 16.85
CA GLY A 134 -22.67 0.23 16.01
C GLY A 134 -23.41 0.90 14.85
N PRO A 135 -22.85 1.98 14.28
CA PRO A 135 -23.41 2.61 13.09
C PRO A 135 -23.25 1.73 11.85
N PRO A 136 -24.15 1.85 10.85
CA PRO A 136 -24.01 1.19 9.56
C PRO A 136 -22.80 1.77 8.81
N THR A 137 -22.33 1.05 7.79
CA THR A 137 -21.33 1.63 6.88
C THR A 137 -21.92 2.81 6.10
N LEU A 138 -21.09 3.83 5.87
CA LEU A 138 -21.47 5.00 5.06
C LEU A 138 -21.83 4.58 3.62
N GLU A 139 -21.19 3.54 3.09
CA GLU A 139 -21.53 2.93 1.80
C GLU A 139 -22.99 2.47 1.77
N ALA A 140 -23.40 1.66 2.77
CA ALA A 140 -24.75 1.11 2.84
C ALA A 140 -25.81 2.19 3.05
N LEU A 141 -25.48 3.21 3.86
CA LEU A 141 -26.36 4.35 4.08
C LEU A 141 -26.55 5.16 2.80
N ALA A 142 -25.47 5.56 2.13
CA ALA A 142 -25.55 6.32 0.88
C ALA A 142 -26.29 5.55 -0.22
N TYR A 143 -25.96 4.27 -0.40
CA TYR A 143 -26.66 3.40 -1.34
C TYR A 143 -28.15 3.27 -1.03
N GLY A 144 -28.50 3.04 0.24
CA GLY A 144 -29.89 2.90 0.67
C GLY A 144 -30.69 4.17 0.49
N ILE A 145 -30.12 5.33 0.84
CA ILE A 145 -30.76 6.64 0.60
C ILE A 145 -31.02 6.81 -0.89
N LEU A 146 -29.99 6.69 -1.73
CA LEU A 146 -30.13 6.86 -3.19
C LEU A 146 -31.16 5.90 -3.80
N LYS A 147 -31.21 4.66 -3.34
CA LYS A 147 -32.20 3.67 -3.78
C LYS A 147 -33.63 4.01 -3.36
N SER A 148 -33.81 4.74 -2.26
CA SER A 148 -35.12 5.21 -1.80
C SER A 148 -35.60 6.47 -2.53
N LEU A 149 -34.71 7.18 -3.21
CA LEU A 149 -35.07 8.38 -3.97
C LEU A 149 -35.90 8.03 -5.19
N SER A 150 -36.88 8.89 -5.50
CA SER A 150 -37.71 8.73 -6.69
C SER A 150 -36.98 9.18 -7.97
N ASP A 151 -36.01 10.11 -7.84
CA ASP A 151 -35.18 10.60 -8.94
C ASP A 151 -33.69 10.44 -8.59
N PRO A 152 -32.92 9.65 -9.38
CA PRO A 152 -31.48 9.52 -9.23
C PRO A 152 -30.70 10.83 -9.41
N ALA A 153 -31.32 11.87 -9.97
CA ALA A 153 -30.73 13.20 -10.11
C ALA A 153 -31.03 14.13 -8.92
N ASP A 154 -31.81 13.65 -7.93
CA ASP A 154 -32.12 14.41 -6.72
C ASP A 154 -30.85 14.61 -5.87
N ARG A 155 -30.66 15.85 -5.41
CA ARG A 155 -29.52 16.31 -4.61
C ARG A 155 -29.97 16.81 -3.25
N GLU A 156 -31.27 16.91 -3.01
CA GLU A 156 -31.82 17.43 -1.76
C GLU A 156 -31.49 16.53 -0.57
N TRP A 157 -31.22 15.25 -0.81
CA TRP A 157 -30.84 14.29 0.22
C TRP A 157 -29.50 14.63 0.90
N ILE A 158 -28.58 15.31 0.21
CA ILE A 158 -27.24 15.66 0.69
C ILE A 158 -27.28 16.87 1.64
N LYS A 159 -28.32 17.70 1.56
CA LYS A 159 -28.46 18.89 2.38
C LYS A 159 -28.56 18.55 3.87
N LYS A 160 -28.13 19.48 4.72
CA LYS A 160 -28.21 19.40 6.20
C LYS A 160 -29.63 19.14 6.71
N ASP A 161 -30.63 19.69 6.03
CA ASP A 161 -32.06 19.52 6.34
C ASP A 161 -32.59 18.11 6.03
N ALA A 162 -31.85 17.33 5.24
CA ALA A 162 -32.17 15.95 4.88
C ALA A 162 -31.24 14.96 5.59
N TYR A 163 -30.33 14.31 4.87
CA TYR A 163 -29.40 13.33 5.43
C TYR A 163 -28.01 13.91 5.66
N GLY A 164 -27.70 15.11 5.16
CA GLY A 164 -26.37 15.73 5.25
C GLY A 164 -25.83 15.83 6.67
N SER A 165 -26.68 16.16 7.65
CA SER A 165 -26.26 16.25 9.06
C SER A 165 -25.83 14.89 9.62
N LEU A 166 -26.55 13.82 9.25
CA LEU A 166 -26.20 12.45 9.65
C LEU A 166 -24.91 11.99 8.95
N LEU A 167 -24.76 12.29 7.66
CA LEU A 167 -23.55 11.95 6.89
C LEU A 167 -22.31 12.66 7.47
N ALA A 168 -22.44 13.94 7.80
CA ALA A 168 -21.36 14.72 8.42
C ALA A 168 -20.97 14.18 9.82
N ASP A 169 -21.95 13.81 10.65
CA ASP A 169 -21.68 13.19 11.96
C ASP A 169 -20.97 11.83 11.80
N MET A 170 -21.44 10.99 10.87
CA MET A 170 -20.85 9.68 10.62
C MET A 170 -19.45 9.76 10.01
N ARG A 171 -19.17 10.74 9.13
CA ARG A 171 -17.81 10.96 8.58
C ARG A 171 -16.84 11.43 9.65
N SER A 172 -17.32 12.22 10.61
CA SER A 172 -16.50 12.80 11.66
C SER A 172 -15.77 11.73 12.50
N GLY A 173 -14.61 12.11 13.04
CA GLY A 173 -13.80 11.26 13.90
C GLY A 173 -12.61 10.60 13.20
N LYS A 174 -12.06 9.54 13.80
CA LYS A 174 -10.84 8.89 13.31
C LYS A 174 -11.11 8.14 11.99
N GLY A 175 -10.28 8.39 10.98
CA GLY A 175 -10.39 7.75 9.66
C GLY A 175 -11.49 8.35 8.77
N SER A 176 -11.67 9.67 8.82
CA SER A 176 -12.62 10.43 7.98
C SER A 176 -12.44 10.13 6.49
N THR A 177 -11.21 10.10 5.99
CA THR A 177 -10.94 9.85 4.55
C THR A 177 -11.45 8.48 4.10
N LYS A 178 -11.14 7.41 4.84
CA LYS A 178 -11.66 6.05 4.53
C LYS A 178 -13.18 5.95 4.58
N LYS A 179 -13.80 6.70 5.50
CA LYS A 179 -15.25 6.79 5.65
C LYS A 179 -15.90 7.53 4.47
N GLU A 180 -15.26 8.60 4.00
CA GLU A 180 -15.65 9.35 2.81
C GLU A 180 -15.51 8.51 1.54
N VAL A 181 -14.40 7.79 1.39
CA VAL A 181 -14.20 6.82 0.30
C VAL A 181 -15.31 5.76 0.30
N SER A 182 -15.67 5.25 1.49
CA SER A 182 -16.79 4.31 1.63
C SER A 182 -18.12 4.92 1.19
N LEU A 183 -18.37 6.20 1.48
CA LEU A 183 -19.55 6.92 0.99
C LEU A 183 -19.57 7.00 -0.54
N LEU A 184 -18.43 7.38 -1.15
CA LEU A 184 -18.28 7.47 -2.60
C LEU A 184 -18.48 6.13 -3.30
N PHE A 185 -18.03 5.04 -2.69
CA PHE A 185 -18.31 3.69 -3.18
C PHE A 185 -19.80 3.32 -3.11
N GLY A 186 -20.52 3.78 -2.09
CA GLY A 186 -21.98 3.60 -2.02
C GLY A 186 -22.72 4.30 -3.17
N VAL A 187 -22.27 5.51 -3.50
CA VAL A 187 -22.75 6.27 -4.66
C VAL A 187 -22.42 5.55 -5.97
N GLN A 188 -21.16 5.13 -6.15
CA GLN A 188 -20.71 4.38 -7.33
C GLN A 188 -21.56 3.12 -7.55
N ARG A 189 -21.79 2.35 -6.48
CA ARG A 189 -22.56 1.12 -6.54
C ARG A 189 -23.99 1.37 -6.99
N PHE A 190 -24.64 2.39 -6.46
CA PHE A 190 -25.98 2.78 -6.88
C PHE A 190 -26.02 3.16 -8.37
N TYR A 191 -25.10 4.02 -8.82
CA TYR A 191 -25.05 4.42 -10.23
C TYR A 191 -24.67 3.26 -11.16
N SER A 192 -23.89 2.29 -10.68
CA SER A 192 -23.61 1.06 -11.42
C SER A 192 -24.88 0.22 -11.62
N ASP A 193 -25.75 0.12 -10.62
CA ASP A 193 -27.01 -0.65 -10.71
C ASP A 193 -27.97 -0.05 -11.75
N ILE A 194 -27.95 1.27 -11.94
CA ILE A 194 -28.78 1.98 -12.95
C ILE A 194 -28.03 2.27 -14.26
N GLU A 195 -26.87 1.63 -14.47
CA GLU A 195 -26.04 1.72 -15.67
C GLU A 195 -25.51 3.13 -16.01
N PHE A 196 -25.27 3.98 -15.01
CA PHE A 196 -24.71 5.33 -15.13
C PHE A 196 -25.49 6.24 -16.10
N PRO A 197 -26.75 6.60 -15.79
CA PRO A 197 -27.55 7.45 -16.63
C PRO A 197 -26.95 8.85 -16.77
N LYS A 198 -27.27 9.46 -17.91
CA LYS A 198 -27.00 10.85 -18.22
C LYS A 198 -28.33 11.61 -18.22
N ASN A 199 -28.32 12.87 -17.79
CA ASN A 199 -29.51 13.71 -17.86
C ASN A 199 -29.80 14.14 -19.32
N ASP A 200 -30.89 14.88 -19.53
CA ASP A 200 -31.33 15.34 -20.86
C ASP A 200 -30.29 16.21 -21.60
N LYS A 201 -29.31 16.76 -20.88
CA LYS A 201 -28.21 17.55 -21.43
C LYS A 201 -26.96 16.72 -21.74
N GLY A 202 -27.03 15.39 -21.57
CA GLY A 202 -25.90 14.48 -21.72
C GLY A 202 -24.89 14.54 -20.58
N VAL A 203 -25.21 15.24 -19.48
CA VAL A 203 -24.32 15.36 -18.32
C VAL A 203 -24.47 14.14 -17.43
N PRO A 204 -23.35 13.54 -16.99
CA PRO A 204 -23.37 12.42 -16.05
C PRO A 204 -24.08 12.76 -14.75
N MET A 205 -25.05 11.93 -14.34
CA MET A 205 -25.77 12.16 -13.07
C MET A 205 -24.86 11.98 -11.85
N MET A 206 -23.99 10.95 -11.88
CA MET A 206 -23.02 10.70 -10.81
C MET A 206 -22.08 11.88 -10.58
N GLN A 207 -21.60 12.52 -11.66
CA GLN A 207 -20.74 13.70 -11.55
C GLN A 207 -21.45 14.87 -10.85
N SER A 208 -22.74 15.05 -11.12
CA SER A 208 -23.53 16.08 -10.44
C SER A 208 -23.64 15.82 -8.92
N VAL A 209 -23.67 14.56 -8.51
CA VAL A 209 -23.66 14.18 -7.09
C VAL A 209 -22.29 14.46 -6.47
N PHE A 210 -21.18 14.21 -7.18
CA PHE A 210 -19.83 14.53 -6.69
C PHE A 210 -19.66 16.02 -6.41
N TYR A 211 -20.10 16.89 -7.33
CA TYR A 211 -20.12 18.34 -7.08
C TYR A 211 -20.96 18.71 -5.85
N SER A 212 -22.10 18.03 -5.63
CA SER A 212 -22.97 18.34 -4.48
C SER A 212 -22.33 17.88 -3.16
N LEU A 213 -21.67 16.73 -3.16
CA LEU A 213 -20.94 16.22 -1.99
C LEU A 213 -19.75 17.12 -1.62
N TYR A 214 -19.05 17.66 -2.61
CA TYR A 214 -18.00 18.66 -2.41
C TYR A 214 -18.57 19.97 -1.86
N ASN A 215 -19.58 20.54 -2.53
CA ASN A 215 -20.16 21.85 -2.16
C ASN A 215 -20.82 21.89 -0.77
N ASP A 216 -21.36 20.75 -0.30
CA ASP A 216 -22.00 20.66 1.03
C ASP A 216 -21.02 20.22 2.13
N ASP A 217 -19.71 20.20 1.87
CA ASP A 217 -18.63 19.78 2.78
C ASP A 217 -18.86 18.36 3.36
N ILE A 218 -19.43 17.46 2.56
CA ILE A 218 -19.67 16.06 2.97
C ILE A 218 -18.45 15.19 2.66
N VAL A 219 -17.72 15.49 1.59
CA VAL A 219 -16.49 14.80 1.21
C VAL A 219 -15.43 15.84 0.90
N GLU A 220 -14.26 15.67 1.50
CA GLU A 220 -13.10 16.53 1.25
C GLU A 220 -12.33 16.05 0.01
N GLU A 221 -11.46 16.90 -0.53
CA GLU A 221 -10.63 16.58 -1.69
C GLU A 221 -9.82 15.30 -1.51
N ASP A 222 -9.18 15.13 -0.36
CA ASP A 222 -8.46 13.92 0.01
C ASP A 222 -9.33 12.66 -0.13
N GLY A 223 -10.62 12.74 0.22
CA GLY A 223 -11.56 11.64 0.07
C GLY A 223 -11.86 11.31 -1.39
N PHE A 224 -11.96 12.31 -2.26
CA PHE A 224 -12.13 12.11 -3.70
C PHE A 224 -10.87 11.53 -4.35
N GLN A 225 -9.69 12.02 -3.99
CA GLN A 225 -8.42 11.52 -4.52
C GLN A 225 -8.12 10.10 -4.02
N GLU A 226 -8.30 9.81 -2.72
CA GLU A 226 -8.14 8.45 -2.18
C GLU A 226 -9.13 7.49 -2.84
N TRP A 227 -10.39 7.91 -3.06
CA TRP A 227 -11.32 7.09 -3.83
C TRP A 227 -10.82 6.89 -5.25
N ARG A 228 -10.33 7.91 -5.96
CA ARG A 228 -9.85 7.77 -7.34
C ARG A 228 -8.71 6.75 -7.47
N ASP A 229 -7.76 6.80 -6.53
CA ASP A 229 -6.57 5.93 -6.49
C ASP A 229 -6.87 4.54 -5.94
N ASP A 230 -8.00 4.36 -5.24
CA ASP A 230 -8.43 3.07 -4.73
C ASP A 230 -8.90 2.15 -5.88
N GLU A 231 -8.05 1.19 -6.21
CA GLU A 231 -8.29 0.10 -7.18
C GLU A 231 -9.02 -1.10 -6.56
N ASP A 232 -9.94 -0.90 -5.60
CA ASP A 232 -10.75 -1.98 -5.06
C ASP A 232 -11.62 -2.64 -6.17
N GLU A 233 -11.15 -3.78 -6.67
CA GLU A 233 -11.82 -4.61 -7.66
C GLU A 233 -13.11 -5.26 -7.13
N SER A 234 -13.38 -5.21 -5.81
CA SER A 234 -14.58 -5.81 -5.23
C SER A 234 -15.86 -5.04 -5.57
N ILE A 235 -15.76 -3.77 -5.98
CA ILE A 235 -16.91 -2.90 -6.25
C ILE A 235 -17.04 -2.67 -7.77
N PRO A 236 -18.08 -3.23 -8.42
CA PRO A 236 -18.24 -3.13 -9.86
C PRO A 236 -18.48 -1.67 -10.30
N GLY A 237 -18.16 -1.39 -11.56
CA GLY A 237 -18.47 -0.11 -12.19
C GLY A 237 -17.43 1.00 -12.01
N LYS A 238 -16.31 0.76 -11.31
CA LYS A 238 -15.24 1.74 -11.08
C LYS A 238 -14.75 2.44 -12.35
N PHE A 239 -14.39 1.67 -13.37
CA PHE A 239 -13.90 2.23 -14.63
C PHE A 239 -14.94 3.15 -15.31
N LYS A 240 -16.22 2.74 -15.33
CA LYS A 240 -17.30 3.57 -15.89
C LYS A 240 -17.55 4.80 -15.03
N ALA A 241 -17.48 4.67 -13.71
CA ALA A 241 -17.61 5.78 -12.77
C ALA A 241 -16.53 6.83 -13.01
N LEU A 242 -15.26 6.42 -13.11
CA LEU A 242 -14.13 7.31 -13.42
C LEU A 242 -14.33 8.09 -14.73
N ILE A 243 -14.83 7.43 -15.78
CA ILE A 243 -15.18 8.12 -17.04
C ILE A 243 -16.25 9.19 -16.82
N GLN A 244 -17.27 8.90 -16.00
CA GLN A 244 -18.36 9.84 -15.75
C GLN A 244 -17.92 11.04 -14.90
N VAL A 245 -16.97 10.87 -13.98
CA VAL A 245 -16.51 11.93 -13.07
C VAL A 245 -15.21 12.61 -13.52
N THR A 246 -14.68 12.27 -14.70
CA THR A 246 -13.41 12.83 -15.20
C THR A 246 -13.42 14.36 -15.19
N ASP A 247 -14.49 14.98 -15.69
CA ASP A 247 -14.63 16.43 -15.74
C ASP A 247 -14.68 17.09 -14.35
N PHE A 248 -15.14 16.38 -13.31
CA PHE A 248 -15.09 16.87 -11.92
C PHE A 248 -13.66 16.91 -11.39
N PHE A 249 -12.85 15.88 -11.67
CA PHE A 249 -11.44 15.87 -11.26
C PHE A 249 -10.59 16.87 -12.03
N THR A 250 -10.89 17.11 -13.31
CA THR A 250 -10.25 18.21 -14.05
C THR A 250 -10.54 19.55 -13.36
N TRP A 251 -11.80 19.80 -13.01
CA TRP A 251 -12.19 21.01 -12.30
C TRP A 251 -11.53 21.15 -10.91
N LEU A 252 -11.44 20.06 -10.13
CA LEU A 252 -10.75 20.07 -8.84
C LEU A 252 -9.28 20.49 -9.00
N ASN A 253 -8.55 19.88 -9.93
CA ASN A 253 -7.13 20.20 -10.14
C ASN A 253 -6.93 21.63 -10.68
N ASP A 254 -7.81 22.09 -11.58
CA ASP A 254 -7.74 23.47 -12.10
C ASP A 254 -8.02 24.50 -10.99
N ALA A 255 -8.90 24.18 -10.04
CA ALA A 255 -9.17 25.03 -8.88
C ALA A 255 -7.95 25.14 -7.93
N GLU A 256 -7.19 24.06 -7.74
CA GLU A 256 -5.93 24.10 -6.97
C GLU A 256 -4.85 24.97 -7.64
N GLU A 257 -4.76 24.96 -8.98
CA GLU A 257 -3.80 25.77 -9.74
C GLU A 257 -4.15 27.27 -9.71
N GLU A 258 -5.43 27.65 -9.76
CA GLU A 258 -5.87 29.05 -9.67
C GLU A 258 -5.68 29.66 -8.25
N GLU A 259 -5.89 28.89 -7.18
CA GLU A 259 -5.70 29.37 -5.79
C GLU A 259 -4.21 29.57 -5.43
N SER A 260 -3.32 28.79 -6.07
CA SER A 260 -1.87 28.89 -5.90
C SER A 260 -1.24 30.10 -6.62
N GLU A 261 -1.88 30.62 -7.67
CA GLU A 261 -1.42 31.82 -8.41
C GLU A 261 -1.87 33.14 -7.74
N GLU A 262 -2.90 33.12 -6.88
CA GLU A 262 -3.36 34.31 -6.14
C GLU A 262 -2.59 34.58 -4.83
N GLU A 263 -1.90 33.59 -4.24
CA GLU A 263 -1.07 33.80 -3.03
C GLU A 263 0.34 34.37 -3.33
N GLU A 264 0.78 34.34 -4.60
CA GLU A 264 2.08 34.86 -5.04
C GLU A 264 1.99 36.24 -5.74
N ALA A 265 0.81 36.90 -5.72
CA ALA A 265 0.54 38.19 -6.37
C ALA A 265 0.47 39.41 -5.42
#